data_AF-A0A1X7UNQ7-F1
#
_entry.id   AF-A0A1X7UNQ7-F1
#
_cell.length_a   1.000
_cell.length_b   1.000
_cell.length_c   1.000
_cell.angle_alpha   90.00
_cell.angle_beta   90.00
_cell.angle_gamma   90.00
#
_symmetry.space_group_name_H-M   'P 1'
#
loop_
_entity.id
_entity.type
_entity.pdbx_description
1 polymer ?
#
loop_
_entity_poly.entity_id
_entity_poly.type
_entity_poly.pdbx_seq_one_letter_code
_entity_poly.pdbx_strand_id
1 'polypeptide(L)'
;MEEGFYSDVINFDRCENDHHYAFEAWKRTSCFVHTLQSVVKVFESAPAFRSSVKWALDIVRKVNTSCKATEQLVELAEKKLVKNIPTRWDSLFFVICRMLEVREHLTTVLEEFEWENLNEAQWRKNLCSIETLLKPFAHHTNVTSSEMTTSIAMVVPVLKELELHLKMPILTDISIVAKSLLKELERRF
;
A
#
# COMPACT_ATOMS: atom_id res chain seq x y z
N MET A 1 -10.97 -15.56 1.45
CA MET A 1 -9.88 -14.57 1.20
C MET A 1 -9.51 -13.79 2.46
N GLU A 2 -10.41 -13.54 3.41
CA GLU A 2 -10.06 -12.92 4.72
C GLU A 2 -9.22 -13.83 5.64
N GLU A 3 -9.47 -15.15 5.63
CA GLU A 3 -8.77 -16.10 6.51
C GLU A 3 -7.25 -16.23 6.23
N GLY A 4 -6.81 -16.03 4.99
CA GLY A 4 -5.40 -16.19 4.62
C GLY A 4 -4.51 -15.06 5.14
N PHE A 5 -5.03 -13.84 5.23
CA PHE A 5 -4.22 -12.64 5.51
C PHE A 5 -4.01 -12.40 7.00
N TYR A 6 -5.06 -12.63 7.81
CA TYR A 6 -4.94 -12.64 9.27
C TYR A 6 -4.02 -13.79 9.73
N SER A 7 -4.08 -14.94 9.04
CA SER A 7 -3.13 -16.05 9.20
C SER A 7 -1.68 -15.58 9.00
N ASP A 8 -1.35 -14.79 7.98
CA ASP A 8 0.03 -14.34 7.73
C ASP A 8 0.59 -13.44 8.84
N VAL A 9 -0.24 -12.53 9.37
CA VAL A 9 0.17 -11.64 10.47
C VAL A 9 0.41 -12.43 11.76
N ILE A 10 -0.46 -13.41 12.06
CA ILE A 10 -0.30 -14.32 13.20
C ILE A 10 0.92 -15.23 13.02
N ASN A 11 1.13 -15.75 11.81
CA ASN A 11 2.28 -16.60 11.50
C ASN A 11 3.58 -15.85 11.69
N PHE A 12 3.65 -14.56 11.33
CA PHE A 12 4.81 -13.73 11.60
C PHE A 12 5.08 -13.59 13.10
N ASP A 13 4.06 -13.21 13.89
CA ASP A 13 4.22 -13.04 15.33
C ASP A 13 4.63 -14.36 16.01
N ARG A 14 4.17 -15.52 15.50
CA ARG A 14 4.65 -16.85 15.95
C ARG A 14 6.11 -17.10 15.57
N CYS A 15 6.46 -16.89 14.30
CA CYS A 15 7.84 -17.10 13.82
C CYS A 15 8.85 -16.19 14.53
N GLU A 16 8.51 -14.94 14.87
CA GLU A 16 9.41 -14.07 15.65
C GLU A 16 9.69 -14.63 17.04
N ASN A 17 8.69 -15.22 17.70
CA ASN A 17 8.88 -15.90 18.98
C ASN A 17 9.77 -17.15 18.82
N ASP A 18 9.54 -17.98 17.80
CA ASP A 18 10.35 -19.18 17.55
C ASP A 18 11.82 -18.82 17.27
N HIS A 19 12.06 -17.75 16.49
CA HIS A 19 13.40 -17.27 16.19
C HIS A 19 14.16 -16.70 17.40
N HIS A 20 13.45 -16.19 18.42
CA HIS A 20 14.07 -15.75 19.67
C HIS A 20 14.78 -16.89 20.40
N TYR A 21 14.36 -18.13 20.19
CA TYR A 21 14.95 -19.33 20.80
C TYR A 21 15.93 -20.07 19.86
N ALA A 22 15.91 -19.77 18.56
CA ALA A 22 16.75 -20.47 17.57
C ALA A 22 18.24 -20.09 17.62
N PHE A 23 18.59 -18.93 18.19
CA PHE A 23 19.96 -18.44 18.26
C PHE A 23 20.40 -18.23 19.71
N GLU A 24 20.81 -19.31 20.39
CA GLU A 24 21.19 -19.27 21.81
C GLU A 24 22.39 -18.37 22.12
N ALA A 25 23.30 -18.17 21.16
CA ALA A 25 24.52 -17.38 21.33
C ALA A 25 24.49 -15.99 20.69
N TRP A 26 23.46 -15.65 19.91
CA TRP A 26 23.40 -14.42 19.12
C TRP A 26 22.07 -13.70 19.33
N LYS A 27 22.13 -12.40 19.66
CA LYS A 27 20.92 -11.59 19.72
C LYS A 27 20.52 -11.14 18.32
N ARG A 28 19.45 -11.73 17.78
CA ARG A 28 18.83 -11.29 16.53
C ARG A 28 18.07 -9.98 16.74
N THR A 29 18.19 -9.04 15.81
CA THR A 29 17.28 -7.90 15.66
C THR A 29 16.27 -8.16 14.53
N SER A 30 15.00 -7.83 14.77
CA SER A 30 13.95 -7.92 13.75
C SER A 30 14.21 -6.91 12.63
N CYS A 31 13.90 -7.28 11.38
CA CYS A 31 14.04 -6.37 10.24
C CYS A 31 12.98 -5.28 10.29
N PHE A 32 13.41 -4.02 10.42
CA PHE A 32 12.51 -2.85 10.48
C PHE A 32 11.52 -2.81 9.30
N VAL A 33 12.01 -2.99 8.08
CA VAL A 33 11.20 -2.96 6.84
C VAL A 33 10.12 -4.04 6.86
N HIS A 34 10.47 -5.25 7.30
CA HIS A 34 9.53 -6.36 7.36
C HIS A 34 8.47 -6.18 8.46
N THR A 35 8.87 -5.63 9.62
CA THR A 35 7.93 -5.25 10.67
C THR A 35 7.00 -4.14 10.20
N LEU A 36 7.50 -3.13 9.49
CA LEU A 36 6.71 -2.04 8.93
C LEU A 36 5.70 -2.55 7.87
N GLN A 37 6.11 -3.48 7.00
CA GLN A 37 5.21 -4.15 6.08
C GLN A 37 4.04 -4.82 6.82
N SER A 38 4.32 -5.46 7.96
CA SER A 38 3.29 -6.10 8.78
C SER A 38 2.31 -5.11 9.39
N VAL A 39 2.76 -3.88 9.72
CA VAL A 39 1.86 -2.78 10.11
C VAL A 39 0.92 -2.44 8.96
N VAL A 40 1.47 -2.21 7.76
CA VAL A 40 0.66 -1.78 6.61
C VAL A 40 -0.31 -2.86 6.14
N LYS A 41 0.00 -4.15 6.31
CA LYS A 41 -0.91 -5.25 5.97
C LYS A 41 -2.32 -5.12 6.57
N VAL A 42 -2.48 -4.42 7.69
CA VAL A 42 -3.80 -4.16 8.28
C VAL A 42 -4.69 -3.30 7.38
N PHE A 43 -4.11 -2.42 6.56
CA PHE A 43 -4.83 -1.65 5.56
C PHE A 43 -5.55 -2.56 4.56
N GLU A 44 -4.93 -3.65 4.10
CA GLU A 44 -5.54 -4.57 3.13
C GLU A 44 -6.78 -5.28 3.70
N SER A 45 -6.85 -5.38 5.02
CA SER A 45 -8.00 -5.94 5.75
C SER A 45 -9.10 -4.91 6.02
N ALA A 46 -8.88 -3.62 5.71
CA ALA A 46 -9.84 -2.57 5.99
C ALA A 46 -11.05 -2.64 5.02
N PRO A 47 -12.28 -2.87 5.51
CA PRO A 47 -13.45 -2.99 4.64
C PRO A 47 -13.76 -1.71 3.85
N ALA A 48 -13.36 -0.55 4.37
CA ALA A 48 -13.63 0.77 3.80
C ALA A 48 -13.13 0.93 2.36
N PHE A 49 -12.03 0.25 1.99
CA PHE A 49 -11.40 0.40 0.67
C PHE A 49 -11.52 -0.82 -0.22
N ARG A 50 -12.08 -1.93 0.29
CA ARG A 50 -12.05 -3.24 -0.38
C ARG A 50 -12.66 -3.20 -1.79
N SER A 51 -13.79 -2.53 -1.95
CA SER A 51 -14.47 -2.42 -3.25
C SER A 51 -13.66 -1.59 -4.25
N SER A 52 -13.08 -0.46 -3.81
CA SER A 52 -12.28 0.41 -4.67
C SER A 52 -10.93 -0.18 -5.04
N VAL A 53 -10.27 -0.86 -4.09
CA VAL A 53 -9.04 -1.61 -4.36
C VAL A 53 -9.33 -2.73 -5.36
N LYS A 54 -10.41 -3.49 -5.16
CA LYS A 54 -10.82 -4.53 -6.11
C LYS A 54 -11.06 -3.93 -7.51
N TRP A 55 -11.84 -2.87 -7.60
CA TRP A 55 -12.10 -2.17 -8.87
C TRP A 55 -10.79 -1.72 -9.54
N ALA A 56 -9.88 -1.08 -8.79
CA ALA A 56 -8.62 -0.61 -9.31
C ALA A 56 -7.78 -1.75 -9.91
N LEU A 57 -7.67 -2.86 -9.19
CA LEU A 57 -6.95 -4.05 -9.65
C LEU A 57 -7.61 -4.71 -10.86
N ASP A 58 -8.94 -4.77 -10.90
CA ASP A 58 -9.70 -5.32 -12.01
C ASP A 58 -9.54 -4.47 -13.29
N ILE A 59 -9.62 -3.14 -13.18
CA ILE A 59 -9.39 -2.21 -14.29
C ILE A 59 -7.96 -2.33 -14.81
N VAL A 60 -6.97 -2.30 -13.93
CA VAL A 60 -5.55 -2.46 -14.33
C VAL A 60 -5.34 -3.77 -15.07
N ARG A 61 -5.91 -4.87 -14.59
CA ARG A 61 -5.86 -6.16 -15.29
C ARG A 61 -6.53 -6.09 -16.65
N LYS A 62 -7.73 -5.52 -16.74
CA LYS A 62 -8.54 -5.44 -17.97
C LYS A 62 -7.84 -4.59 -19.04
N VAL A 63 -7.37 -3.40 -18.67
CA VAL A 63 -6.60 -2.51 -19.56
C VAL A 63 -5.33 -3.22 -20.04
N ASN A 64 -4.50 -3.73 -19.13
CA ASN A 64 -3.22 -4.36 -19.49
C ASN A 64 -3.37 -5.66 -20.30
N THR A 65 -4.55 -6.29 -20.29
CA THR A 65 -4.87 -7.47 -21.10
C THR A 65 -5.37 -7.09 -22.50
N SER A 66 -6.01 -5.93 -22.65
CA SER A 66 -6.49 -5.41 -23.93
C SER A 66 -5.37 -4.63 -24.62
N CYS A 67 -4.83 -5.17 -25.72
CA CYS A 67 -3.82 -4.45 -26.53
C CYS A 67 -4.34 -3.07 -26.94
N LYS A 68 -5.59 -2.99 -27.43
CA LYS A 68 -6.22 -1.73 -27.85
C LYS A 68 -6.33 -0.70 -26.73
N ALA A 69 -6.82 -1.10 -25.55
CA ALA A 69 -6.94 -0.17 -24.43
C ALA A 69 -5.57 0.27 -23.88
N THR A 70 -4.59 -0.64 -23.91
CA THR A 70 -3.21 -0.32 -23.54
C THR A 70 -2.58 0.66 -24.53
N GLU A 71 -2.73 0.43 -25.84
CA GLU A 71 -2.22 1.30 -26.90
C GLU A 71 -2.83 2.69 -26.80
N GLN A 72 -4.16 2.77 -26.69
CA GLN A 72 -4.85 4.06 -26.55
C GLN A 72 -4.42 4.81 -25.29
N LEU A 73 -4.27 4.13 -24.14
CA LEU A 73 -3.78 4.80 -22.94
C LEU A 73 -2.34 5.31 -23.11
N VAL A 74 -1.50 4.58 -23.83
CA VAL A 74 -0.12 5.01 -24.12
C VAL A 74 -0.11 6.18 -25.09
N GLU A 75 -0.98 6.21 -26.09
CA GLU A 75 -1.12 7.34 -27.02
C GLU A 75 -1.58 8.61 -26.31
N LEU A 76 -2.49 8.48 -25.33
CA LEU A 76 -3.04 9.61 -24.59
C LEU A 76 -2.12 10.10 -23.46
N ALA A 77 -1.48 9.20 -22.71
CA ALA A 77 -0.79 9.51 -21.46
C ALA A 77 0.72 9.23 -21.46
N GLU A 78 1.27 8.67 -22.56
CA GLU A 78 2.66 8.19 -22.68
C GLU A 78 3.07 7.18 -21.60
N LYS A 79 2.08 6.54 -20.95
CA LYS A 79 2.29 5.70 -19.77
C LYS A 79 1.39 4.47 -19.81
N LYS A 80 1.91 3.36 -19.29
CA LYS A 80 1.14 2.13 -19.03
C LYS A 80 0.71 2.04 -17.57
N LEU A 81 -0.37 1.31 -17.30
CA LEU A 81 -0.75 0.98 -15.92
C LEU A 81 0.25 -0.02 -15.31
N VAL A 82 0.66 0.25 -14.07
CA VAL A 82 1.56 -0.65 -13.33
C VAL A 82 0.79 -1.89 -12.90
N LYS A 83 1.40 -3.08 -13.06
CA LYS A 83 0.82 -4.35 -12.60
C LYS A 83 1.00 -4.50 -11.09
N ASN A 84 -0.04 -4.99 -10.41
CA ASN A 84 0.04 -5.37 -9.00
C ASN A 84 0.91 -6.63 -8.80
N ILE A 85 1.75 -6.65 -7.76
CA ILE A 85 2.59 -7.79 -7.37
C ILE A 85 2.20 -8.18 -5.93
N PRO A 86 1.25 -9.11 -5.73
CA PRO A 86 0.68 -9.40 -4.42
C PRO A 86 1.68 -9.76 -3.32
N THR A 87 2.87 -10.25 -3.67
CA THR A 87 3.92 -10.59 -2.71
C THR A 87 4.66 -9.38 -2.14
N ARG A 88 4.47 -8.19 -2.73
CA ARG A 88 5.12 -6.94 -2.34
C ARG A 88 4.07 -5.92 -1.93
N TRP A 89 4.03 -5.57 -0.65
CA TRP A 89 2.95 -4.77 -0.07
C TRP A 89 2.77 -3.39 -0.74
N ASP A 90 3.87 -2.76 -1.19
CA ASP A 90 3.85 -1.43 -1.80
C ASP A 90 3.35 -1.43 -3.25
N SER A 91 3.16 -2.59 -3.88
CA SER A 91 2.75 -2.63 -5.29
C SER A 91 1.34 -2.07 -5.49
N LEU A 92 0.44 -2.28 -4.53
CA LEU A 92 -0.89 -1.68 -4.58
C LEU A 92 -0.82 -0.15 -4.52
N PHE A 93 0.07 0.40 -3.67
CA PHE A 93 0.30 1.83 -3.61
C PHE A 93 0.76 2.38 -4.97
N PHE A 94 1.75 1.74 -5.61
CA PHE A 94 2.23 2.17 -6.93
C PHE A 94 1.18 2.03 -8.05
N VAL A 95 0.32 1.01 -7.98
CA VAL A 95 -0.84 0.89 -8.88
C VAL A 95 -1.75 2.11 -8.74
N ILE A 96 -2.11 2.47 -7.51
CA ILE A 96 -3.00 3.60 -7.23
C ILE A 96 -2.36 4.93 -7.67
N CYS A 97 -1.08 5.16 -7.35
CA CYS A 97 -0.37 6.36 -7.81
C CYS A 97 -0.38 6.47 -9.34
N ARG A 98 -0.10 5.37 -10.07
CA ARG A 98 -0.14 5.40 -11.54
C ARG A 98 -1.55 5.69 -12.04
N MET A 99 -2.59 5.08 -11.45
CA MET A 99 -3.97 5.33 -11.85
C MET A 99 -4.39 6.79 -11.64
N LEU A 100 -3.98 7.40 -10.51
CA LEU A 100 -4.23 8.81 -10.24
C LEU A 100 -3.46 9.73 -11.20
N GLU A 101 -2.22 9.38 -11.53
CA GLU A 101 -1.37 10.11 -12.47
C GLU A 101 -1.95 10.15 -13.89
N VAL A 102 -2.56 9.05 -14.36
CA VAL A 102 -3.17 8.97 -15.70
C VAL A 102 -4.69 9.10 -15.69
N ARG A 103 -5.28 9.59 -14.60
CA ARG A 103 -6.71 9.53 -14.32
C ARG A 103 -7.60 10.06 -15.45
N GLU A 104 -7.27 11.23 -15.99
CA GLU A 104 -8.06 11.88 -17.04
C GLU A 104 -8.07 11.02 -18.31
N HIS A 105 -6.89 10.63 -18.79
CA HIS A 105 -6.72 9.76 -19.96
C HIS A 105 -7.35 8.37 -19.74
N LEU A 106 -7.20 7.80 -18.54
CA LEU A 106 -7.82 6.53 -18.20
C LEU A 106 -9.34 6.64 -18.23
N THR A 107 -9.92 7.73 -17.75
CA THR A 107 -11.37 7.97 -17.81
C THR A 107 -11.87 7.97 -19.25
N THR A 108 -11.17 8.66 -20.16
CA THR A 108 -11.47 8.63 -21.60
C THR A 108 -11.44 7.21 -22.17
N VAL A 109 -10.40 6.43 -21.85
CA VAL A 109 -10.30 5.03 -22.29
C VAL A 109 -11.45 4.19 -21.73
N LEU A 110 -11.82 4.36 -20.45
CA LEU A 110 -12.94 3.61 -19.88
C LEU A 110 -14.27 3.96 -20.55
N GLU A 111 -14.50 5.23 -20.87
CA GLU A 111 -15.69 5.70 -21.57
C GLU A 111 -15.80 5.13 -22.99
N GLU A 112 -14.71 5.15 -23.77
CA GLU A 112 -14.70 4.62 -25.13
C GLU A 112 -14.99 3.11 -25.19
N PHE A 113 -14.51 2.36 -24.21
CA PHE A 113 -14.74 0.92 -24.12
C PHE A 113 -16.02 0.55 -23.34
N GLU A 114 -16.83 1.52 -22.91
CA GLU A 114 -18.04 1.33 -22.09
C GLU A 114 -17.78 0.54 -20.80
N TRP A 115 -16.63 0.79 -20.14
CA TRP A 115 -16.26 0.16 -18.88
C TRP A 115 -16.66 1.00 -17.67
N GLU A 116 -17.08 0.32 -16.61
CA GLU A 116 -17.48 0.98 -15.36
C GLU A 116 -16.33 1.81 -14.76
N ASN A 117 -16.56 3.11 -14.60
CA ASN A 117 -15.64 4.03 -13.94
C ASN A 117 -16.17 4.45 -12.55
N LEU A 118 -15.26 4.83 -11.67
CA LEU A 118 -15.61 5.51 -10.43
C LEU A 118 -16.00 6.97 -10.73
N ASN A 119 -16.96 7.50 -9.97
CA ASN A 119 -17.27 8.92 -10.02
C ASN A 119 -16.19 9.76 -9.30
N GLU A 120 -16.22 11.08 -9.50
CA GLU A 120 -15.27 12.04 -8.91
C GLU A 120 -15.15 11.89 -7.38
N ALA A 121 -16.28 11.71 -6.70
CA ALA A 121 -16.30 11.57 -5.25
C ALA A 121 -15.64 10.27 -4.79
N GLN A 122 -15.81 9.17 -5.53
CA GLN A 122 -15.18 7.88 -5.25
C GLN A 122 -13.67 7.91 -5.52
N TRP A 123 -13.22 8.54 -6.61
CA TRP A 123 -11.80 8.76 -6.86
C TRP A 123 -11.15 9.49 -5.70
N ARG A 124 -11.75 10.60 -5.25
CA ARG A 124 -11.24 11.41 -4.15
C ARG A 124 -11.28 10.69 -2.80
N LYS A 125 -12.44 10.15 -2.40
CA LYS A 125 -12.63 9.52 -1.07
C LYS A 125 -11.91 8.20 -0.92
N ASN A 126 -11.65 7.50 -2.02
CA ASN A 126 -11.07 6.16 -1.95
C ASN A 126 -9.61 6.21 -2.40
N LEU A 127 -9.34 6.46 -3.68
CA LEU A 127 -7.99 6.31 -4.22
C LEU A 127 -7.02 7.40 -3.74
N CYS A 128 -7.44 8.67 -3.72
CA CYS A 128 -6.58 9.74 -3.20
C CYS A 128 -6.34 9.60 -1.68
N SER A 129 -7.35 9.15 -0.92
CA SER A 129 -7.20 8.91 0.51
C SER A 129 -6.24 7.74 0.81
N ILE A 130 -6.29 6.66 0.02
CA ILE A 130 -5.34 5.55 0.12
C ILE A 130 -3.93 6.01 -0.21
N GLU A 131 -3.75 6.75 -1.31
CA GLU A 131 -2.45 7.31 -1.68
C GLU A 131 -1.89 8.18 -0.54
N THR A 132 -2.69 9.11 -0.03
CA THR A 132 -2.30 10.02 1.06
C THR A 132 -1.89 9.24 2.31
N LEU A 133 -2.65 8.20 2.66
CA LEU A 133 -2.37 7.36 3.82
C LEU A 133 -1.04 6.59 3.67
N LEU A 134 -0.84 5.93 2.54
CA LEU A 134 0.24 4.96 2.35
C LEU A 134 1.55 5.59 1.86
N LYS A 135 1.51 6.80 1.31
CA LYS A 135 2.68 7.47 0.72
C LYS A 135 3.89 7.55 1.68
N PRO A 136 3.75 7.97 2.96
CA PRO A 136 4.89 8.00 3.87
C PRO A 136 5.45 6.60 4.17
N PHE A 137 4.58 5.59 4.28
CA PHE A 137 5.00 4.20 4.49
C PHE A 137 5.83 3.69 3.31
N ALA A 138 5.38 3.95 2.07
CA ALA A 138 6.09 3.52 0.88
C ALA A 138 7.43 4.23 0.74
N HIS A 139 7.44 5.55 1.01
CA HIS A 139 8.67 6.35 1.03
C HIS A 139 9.69 5.79 2.04
N HIS A 140 9.29 5.62 3.29
CA HIS A 140 10.20 5.16 4.34
C HIS A 140 10.63 3.71 4.17
N THR A 141 9.77 2.84 3.64
CA THR A 141 10.15 1.47 3.26
C THR A 141 11.25 1.50 2.21
N ASN A 142 11.11 2.32 1.16
CA ASN A 142 12.14 2.44 0.13
C ASN A 142 13.44 3.03 0.68
N VAL A 143 13.35 4.10 1.49
CA VAL A 143 14.53 4.70 2.14
C VAL A 143 15.24 3.67 3.00
N THR A 144 14.52 2.99 3.90
CA THR A 144 15.12 2.08 4.88
C THR A 144 15.52 0.70 4.33
N SER A 145 15.13 0.39 3.10
CA SER A 145 15.59 -0.80 2.38
C SER A 145 16.89 -0.57 1.60
N SER A 146 17.39 0.69 1.53
CA SER A 146 18.63 1.01 0.82
C SER A 146 19.86 0.61 1.64
N GLU A 147 20.76 -0.19 1.05
CA GLU A 147 22.03 -0.59 1.68
C GLU A 147 23.08 0.53 1.71
N MET A 148 22.96 1.53 0.83
CA MET A 148 24.01 2.56 0.66
C MET A 148 23.77 3.81 1.51
N THR A 149 22.53 4.07 1.92
CA THR A 149 22.14 5.36 2.52
C THR A 149 21.46 5.22 3.88
N THR A 150 21.20 4.00 4.34
CA THR A 150 20.42 3.77 5.57
C THR A 150 21.31 3.41 6.73
N SER A 151 21.06 4.06 7.87
CA SER A 151 21.59 3.67 9.17
C SER A 151 20.45 3.29 10.10
N ILE A 152 20.71 2.39 11.06
CA ILE A 152 19.76 2.05 12.13
C ILE A 152 19.27 3.29 12.90
N ALA A 153 20.06 4.36 12.91
CA ALA A 153 19.68 5.66 13.50
C ALA A 153 18.43 6.29 12.86
N MET A 154 18.06 5.91 11.63
CA MET A 154 16.87 6.42 10.93
C MET A 154 15.56 5.81 11.45
N VAL A 155 15.60 4.70 12.17
CA VAL A 155 14.38 4.01 12.64
C VAL A 155 13.53 4.92 13.53
N VAL A 156 14.13 5.58 14.52
CA VAL A 156 13.39 6.43 15.46
C VAL A 156 12.78 7.66 14.76
N PRO A 157 13.51 8.43 13.92
CA PRO A 157 12.91 9.50 13.11
C PRO A 157 11.74 9.02 12.25
N VAL A 158 11.91 7.91 11.52
CA VAL A 158 10.87 7.36 10.64
C VAL A 158 9.61 6.98 11.43
N LEU A 159 9.77 6.29 12.57
CA LEU A 159 8.62 5.94 13.42
C LEU A 159 7.88 7.20 13.87
N LYS A 160 8.63 8.25 14.24
CA LYS A 160 8.00 9.49 14.69
C LYS A 160 7.26 10.22 13.57
N GLU A 161 7.82 10.25 12.37
CA GLU A 161 7.17 10.82 11.19
C GLU A 161 5.88 10.07 10.83
N LEU A 162 5.91 8.73 10.88
CA LEU A 162 4.72 7.90 10.65
C LEU A 162 3.64 8.12 11.71
N GLU A 163 4.00 8.20 13.00
CA GLU A 163 3.05 8.53 14.07
C GLU A 163 2.38 9.89 13.85
N LEU A 164 3.17 10.90 13.48
CA LEU A 164 2.67 12.25 13.24
C LEU A 164 1.73 12.27 12.03
N HIS A 165 2.12 11.61 10.94
CA HIS A 165 1.30 11.45 9.74
C HIS A 165 -0.05 10.82 10.06
N LEU A 166 -0.08 9.72 10.82
CA LEU A 166 -1.31 9.03 11.21
C LEU A 166 -2.23 9.87 12.12
N LYS A 167 -1.70 10.94 12.73
CA LYS A 167 -2.44 11.89 13.57
C LYS A 167 -2.84 13.17 12.80
N MET A 168 -2.47 13.30 11.53
CA MET A 168 -2.77 14.49 10.74
C MET A 168 -4.27 14.64 10.42
N PRO A 169 -4.82 15.87 10.47
CA PRO A 169 -6.23 16.13 10.13
C PRO A 169 -6.64 15.73 8.71
N ILE A 170 -5.70 15.66 7.76
CA ILE A 170 -5.99 15.25 6.38
C ILE A 170 -6.52 13.81 6.28
N LEU A 171 -6.27 12.97 7.30
CA LEU A 171 -6.73 11.58 7.36
C LEU A 171 -8.09 11.44 8.09
N THR A 172 -8.79 12.54 8.37
CA THR A 172 -10.06 12.50 9.15
C THR A 172 -11.09 11.55 8.54
N ASP A 173 -11.25 11.59 7.22
CA ASP A 173 -12.19 10.75 6.47
C ASP A 173 -11.89 9.25 6.56
N ILE A 174 -10.65 8.90 6.93
CA ILE A 174 -10.14 7.53 7.00
C ILE A 174 -9.53 7.22 8.38
N SER A 175 -9.98 7.98 9.39
CA SER A 175 -9.41 7.98 10.73
C SER A 175 -9.49 6.62 11.43
N ILE A 176 -10.48 5.78 11.11
CA ILE A 176 -10.59 4.41 11.65
C ILE A 176 -9.39 3.56 11.20
N VAL A 177 -9.02 3.64 9.92
CA VAL A 177 -7.89 2.89 9.36
C VAL A 177 -6.57 3.48 9.85
N ALA A 178 -6.45 4.80 9.88
CA ALA A 178 -5.26 5.47 10.42
C ALA A 178 -5.01 5.11 11.89
N LYS A 179 -6.06 5.08 12.73
CA LYS A 179 -5.96 4.63 14.14
C LYS A 179 -5.57 3.15 14.25
N SER A 180 -6.06 2.31 13.34
CA SER A 180 -5.71 0.88 13.32
C SER A 180 -4.24 0.68 12.97
N LEU A 181 -3.71 1.42 11.98
CA LEU A 181 -2.30 1.43 11.65
C LEU A 181 -1.44 1.98 12.79
N LEU A 182 -1.89 3.04 13.46
CA LEU A 182 -1.16 3.62 14.60
C LEU A 182 -1.05 2.62 15.75
N LYS A 183 -2.14 1.93 16.07
CA LYS A 183 -2.16 0.88 17.08
C LYS A 183 -1.19 -0.26 16.75
N GLU A 184 -1.12 -0.68 15.49
CA GLU A 184 -0.17 -1.72 15.07
C GLU A 184 1.28 -1.23 15.06
N LEU A 185 1.51 0.04 14.74
CA LEU A 185 2.83 0.67 14.83
C LEU A 185 3.32 0.66 16.28
N GLU A 186 2.51 1.15 17.21
CA GLU A 186 2.80 1.19 18.66
C GLU A 186 2.89 -0.21 19.30
N ARG A 187 2.22 -1.22 18.74
CA ARG A 187 2.33 -2.60 19.22
C ARG A 187 3.66 -3.25 18.86
N ARG A 188 4.24 -2.88 17.72
CA ARG A 188 5.37 -3.58 17.10
C ARG A 188 6.72 -2.91 17.36
N PHE A 189 6.74 -1.65 17.78
CA PHE A 189 7.94 -0.85 18.07
C PHE A 189 7.79 -0.15 19.41
#